data_AF-A0A3N9UTB5-F1
#
_entry.id   AF-A0A3N9UTB5-F1
#
_cell.length_a   1.000
_cell.length_b   1.000
_cell.length_c   1.000
_cell.angle_alpha   90.00
_cell.angle_beta   90.00
_cell.angle_gamma   90.00
#
_symmetry.space_group_name_H-M   'P 1'
#
loop_
_entity.id
_entity.type
_entity.pdbx_description
1 polymer ?
#
loop_
_entity_poly.entity_id
_entity_poly.type
_entity_poly.pdbx_seq_one_letter_code
_entity_poly.pdbx_strand_id
1 'polypeptide(L)'
;MSKEIVLIGRSNVGKSTLFRELTGKKARVGKRPGITLYPLKVKVGDVFYVDMPGYGFMLRASKADQEKTKDLIVQYCETHAADILLAVQIIDAASFLDIADRWEGRGEVPFEIELWEFLKDMGLDVVLAANKIDRITKLDQDKAMDLICERLDMLPPWTQWTDVVAPISAKRGQVDPLRRIIGRRLSSLPSVTG
;
A
#
# COMPACT_ATOMS: atom_id res chain seq x y z
N MET A 1 17.77 -8.29 13.94
CA MET A 1 17.58 -7.63 12.63
C MET A 1 16.47 -6.60 12.78
N SER A 2 16.55 -5.47 12.07
CA SER A 2 15.56 -4.40 12.16
C SER A 2 14.36 -4.70 11.26
N LYS A 3 13.16 -4.62 11.81
CA LYS A 3 11.92 -4.90 11.07
C LYS A 3 11.50 -3.77 10.13
N GLU A 4 10.77 -4.10 9.08
CA GLU A 4 10.34 -3.17 8.03
C GLU A 4 8.81 -3.07 7.91
N ILE A 5 8.33 -1.85 7.67
CA ILE A 5 6.98 -1.57 7.19
C ILE A 5 7.13 -1.07 5.75
N VAL A 6 6.69 -1.87 4.79
CA VAL A 6 6.89 -1.62 3.36
C VAL A 6 5.61 -1.04 2.77
N LEU A 7 5.70 0.12 2.13
CA LEU A 7 4.59 0.78 1.45
C LEU A 7 4.66 0.47 -0.04
N ILE A 8 3.62 -0.15 -0.58
CA ILE A 8 3.53 -0.59 -1.97
C ILE A 8 2.23 -0.04 -2.56
N GLY A 9 2.23 0.32 -3.84
CA GLY A 9 1.02 0.78 -4.51
C GLY A 9 1.31 1.52 -5.81
N ARG A 10 0.28 1.75 -6.62
CA ARG A 10 0.43 2.43 -7.92
C ARG A 10 1.00 3.82 -7.79
N SER A 11 1.58 4.30 -8.88
CA SER A 11 1.90 5.72 -9.02
C SER A 11 0.65 6.59 -8.82
N ASN A 12 0.82 7.70 -8.08
CA ASN A 12 -0.21 8.69 -7.75
C ASN A 12 -1.37 8.25 -6.83
N VAL A 13 -1.31 7.08 -6.19
CA VAL A 13 -2.30 6.69 -5.15
C VAL A 13 -2.15 7.46 -3.84
N GLY A 14 -1.09 8.25 -3.69
CA GLY A 14 -0.78 9.03 -2.49
C GLY A 14 0.21 8.35 -1.54
N LYS A 15 0.90 7.30 -2.00
CA LYS A 15 1.92 6.57 -1.25
C LYS A 15 3.01 7.46 -0.63
N SER A 16 3.64 8.35 -1.40
CA SER A 16 4.68 9.23 -0.84
C SER A 16 4.12 10.32 0.09
N THR A 17 2.84 10.69 -0.03
CA THR A 17 2.15 11.55 0.94
C THR A 17 1.93 10.78 2.24
N LEU A 18 1.44 9.54 2.16
CA LEU A 18 1.25 8.67 3.31
C LEU A 18 2.59 8.37 4.01
N PHE A 19 3.64 8.07 3.26
CA PHE A 19 4.98 7.85 3.81
C PHE A 19 5.46 9.05 4.64
N ARG A 20 5.25 10.27 4.13
CA ARG A 20 5.58 11.51 4.85
C ARG A 20 4.77 11.65 6.13
N GLU A 21 3.49 11.33 6.07
CA GLU A 21 2.59 11.42 7.21
C GLU A 21 2.95 10.42 8.31
N LEU A 22 3.32 9.20 7.94
CA LEU A 22 3.74 8.17 8.89
C LEU A 22 5.11 8.45 9.51
N THR A 23 6.05 8.97 8.73
CA THR A 23 7.46 9.09 9.15
C THR A 23 7.88 10.49 9.62
N GLY A 24 7.10 11.52 9.30
CA GLY A 24 7.52 12.93 9.45
C GLY A 24 8.71 13.33 8.56
N LYS A 25 9.19 12.45 7.68
CA LYS A 25 10.34 12.71 6.78
C LYS A 25 9.84 12.93 5.37
N LYS A 26 10.42 13.92 4.68
CA LYS A 26 10.14 14.14 3.27
C LYS A 26 10.62 12.91 2.48
N ALA A 27 9.69 12.14 1.91
CA ALA A 27 10.04 11.21 0.83
C ALA A 27 10.82 12.01 -0.21
N ARG A 28 12.10 11.68 -0.47
CA ARG A 28 12.88 12.37 -1.51
C ARG A 28 12.12 12.14 -2.81
N VAL A 29 11.37 13.15 -3.24
CA VAL A 29 10.86 13.24 -4.60
C VAL A 29 12.14 13.23 -5.43
N GLY A 30 12.43 12.10 -6.09
CA GLY A 30 13.53 12.03 -7.03
C GLY A 30 13.45 13.27 -7.90
N LYS A 31 14.56 13.98 -8.11
CA LYS A 31 14.63 15.27 -8.81
C LYS A 31 14.08 15.24 -10.26
N ARG A 32 13.50 14.11 -10.70
CA ARG A 32 12.72 13.93 -11.93
C ARG A 32 11.31 13.44 -11.56
N PRO A 33 10.25 14.18 -11.92
CA PRO A 33 8.89 13.66 -11.84
C PRO A 33 8.80 12.32 -12.60
N GLY A 34 8.31 11.26 -11.93
CA GLY A 34 7.99 9.99 -12.57
C GLY A 34 9.06 8.89 -12.50
N ILE A 35 10.15 9.04 -11.72
CA ILE A 35 11.21 8.03 -11.67
C ILE A 35 11.75 7.87 -10.23
N THR A 36 11.02 7.14 -9.38
CA THR A 36 11.61 6.54 -8.17
C THR A 36 12.09 5.15 -8.58
N LEU A 37 13.38 4.97 -8.82
CA LEU A 37 13.94 3.69 -9.30
C LEU A 37 14.38 2.75 -8.17
N TYR A 38 14.42 3.24 -6.92
CA TYR A 38 14.94 2.49 -5.79
C TYR A 38 14.04 2.69 -4.56
N PRO A 39 13.88 1.66 -3.72
CA PRO A 39 13.18 1.79 -2.44
C PRO A 39 13.82 2.88 -1.56
N LEU A 40 13.00 3.77 -0.99
CA LEU A 40 13.47 4.76 -0.01
C LEU A 40 13.23 4.23 1.39
N LYS A 41 14.30 4.03 2.16
CA LYS A 41 14.26 3.49 3.51
C LYS A 41 14.55 4.57 4.56
N VAL A 42 13.70 4.68 5.58
CA VAL A 42 13.81 5.65 6.69
C VAL A 42 13.57 4.94 8.02
N LYS A 43 14.48 5.11 8.99
CA LYS A 43 14.30 4.58 10.36
C LYS A 43 13.40 5.51 11.18
N VAL A 44 12.38 4.96 11.83
CA VAL A 44 11.50 5.65 12.78
C VAL A 44 11.33 4.75 14.01
N GLY A 45 11.84 5.18 15.15
CA GLY A 45 11.99 4.29 16.31
C GLY A 45 12.90 3.11 15.96
N ASP A 46 12.43 1.89 16.23
CA ASP A 46 13.18 0.65 15.97
C ASP A 46 12.84 -0.05 14.65
N VAL A 47 11.93 0.53 13.86
CA VAL A 47 11.52 -0.01 12.56
C VAL A 47 11.94 0.88 11.40
N PHE A 48 12.08 0.26 10.23
CA PHE A 48 12.27 0.97 8.98
C PHE A 48 10.96 1.08 8.23
N TYR A 49 10.65 2.28 7.74
CA TYR A 49 9.62 2.49 6.73
C TYR A 49 10.29 2.49 5.36
N VAL A 50 9.72 1.74 4.42
CA VAL A 50 10.24 1.58 3.06
C VAL A 50 9.19 2.06 2.07
N ASP A 51 9.49 3.10 1.30
CA ASP A 51 8.65 3.57 0.18
C ASP A 51 9.10 2.88 -1.11
N MET A 52 8.34 1.89 -1.58
CA MET A 52 8.65 1.20 -2.84
C MET A 52 8.33 2.09 -4.04
N PRO A 53 9.06 1.97 -5.16
CA PRO A 53 8.63 2.54 -6.44
C PRO A 53 7.17 2.25 -6.78
N GLY A 54 6.45 3.26 -7.30
CA GLY A 54 5.06 3.09 -7.67
C GLY A 54 4.91 2.51 -9.08
N TYR A 55 4.21 1.39 -9.22
CA TYR A 55 3.98 0.75 -10.52
C TYR A 55 2.86 1.43 -11.33
N GLY A 56 2.68 0.98 -12.58
CA GLY A 56 1.68 1.49 -13.51
C GLY A 56 2.11 2.78 -14.21
N PHE A 57 1.17 3.45 -14.88
CA PHE A 57 1.49 4.56 -15.78
C PHE A 57 2.14 5.74 -15.04
N MET A 58 3.45 5.88 -15.23
CA MET A 58 4.22 7.06 -14.89
C MET A 58 4.38 7.90 -16.16
N LEU A 59 4.17 9.21 -16.04
CA LEU A 59 4.47 10.14 -17.13
C LEU A 59 5.94 9.92 -17.55
N ARG A 60 6.15 9.58 -18.83
CA ARG A 60 7.48 9.32 -19.45
C ARG A 60 8.12 7.95 -19.16
N ALA A 61 7.42 7.01 -18.53
CA ALA A 61 7.92 5.64 -18.38
C ALA A 61 7.47 4.75 -19.56
N SER A 62 8.39 3.92 -20.07
CA SER A 62 8.08 2.90 -21.08
C SER A 62 7.31 1.72 -20.46
N LYS A 63 6.71 0.85 -21.28
CA LYS A 63 6.13 -0.41 -20.79
C LYS A 63 7.19 -1.26 -20.06
N ALA A 64 8.43 -1.27 -20.56
CA ALA A 64 9.53 -1.99 -19.95
C ALA A 64 9.88 -1.44 -18.56
N ASP A 65 9.78 -0.13 -18.35
CA ASP A 65 10.03 0.48 -17.03
C ASP A 65 8.92 0.12 -16.02
N GLN A 66 7.68 -0.01 -16.49
CA GLN A 66 6.58 -0.46 -15.64
C GLN A 66 6.77 -1.91 -15.21
N GLU A 67 7.19 -2.79 -16.12
CA GLU A 67 7.44 -4.20 -15.81
C GLU A 67 8.60 -4.36 -14.83
N LYS A 68 9.73 -3.66 -15.07
CA LYS A 68 10.86 -3.62 -14.13
C LYS A 68 10.46 -3.16 -12.73
N THR A 69 9.47 -2.26 -12.63
CA THR A 69 8.98 -1.79 -11.33
C THR A 69 8.21 -2.88 -10.61
N LYS A 70 7.43 -3.69 -11.32
CA LYS A 70 6.74 -4.86 -10.76
C LYS A 70 7.76 -5.90 -10.30
N ASP A 71 8.73 -6.24 -11.15
CA ASP A 71 9.81 -7.18 -10.85
C ASP A 71 10.57 -6.76 -9.59
N LEU A 72 10.88 -5.47 -9.46
CA LEU A 72 11.55 -4.93 -8.28
C LEU A 72 10.72 -5.10 -7.00
N ILE A 73 9.40 -4.92 -7.07
CA ILE A 73 8.52 -5.10 -5.91
C ILE A 73 8.53 -6.57 -5.47
N VAL A 74 8.35 -7.49 -6.42
CA VAL A 74 8.38 -8.94 -6.19
C VAL A 74 9.72 -9.34 -5.57
N GLN A 75 10.82 -9.01 -6.24
CA GLN A 75 12.18 -9.35 -5.78
C GLN A 75 12.48 -8.77 -4.39
N TYR A 76 12.05 -7.55 -4.10
CA TYR A 76 12.24 -6.94 -2.78
C TYR A 76 11.49 -7.72 -1.71
N CYS A 77 10.21 -8.05 -1.96
CA CYS A 77 9.41 -8.81 -1.00
C CYS A 77 10.02 -10.19 -0.74
N GLU A 78 10.46 -10.90 -1.79
CA GLU A 78 11.11 -12.22 -1.66
C GLU A 78 12.42 -12.14 -0.88
N THR A 79 13.27 -11.16 -1.20
CA THR A 79 14.59 -11.00 -0.57
C THR A 79 14.47 -10.59 0.90
N HIS A 80 13.47 -9.80 1.24
CA HIS A 80 13.32 -9.19 2.57
C HIS A 80 12.19 -9.78 3.41
N ALA A 81 11.53 -10.86 2.97
CA ALA A 81 10.33 -11.42 3.61
C ALA A 81 10.46 -11.59 5.13
N ALA A 82 11.61 -12.10 5.62
CA ALA A 82 11.86 -12.31 7.04
C ALA A 82 11.97 -11.00 7.87
N ASP A 83 12.33 -9.89 7.23
CA ASP A 83 12.47 -8.58 7.85
C ASP A 83 11.20 -7.73 7.72
N ILE A 84 10.33 -8.01 6.75
CA ILE A 84 9.05 -7.34 6.56
C ILE A 84 8.12 -7.72 7.73
N LEU A 85 7.85 -6.76 8.60
CA LEU A 85 6.84 -6.88 9.65
C LEU A 85 5.44 -6.67 9.08
N LEU A 86 5.29 -5.73 8.14
CA LEU A 86 4.00 -5.36 7.59
C LEU A 86 4.16 -4.82 6.16
N ALA A 87 3.41 -5.38 5.22
CA ALA A 87 3.25 -4.83 3.88
C ALA A 87 1.97 -3.98 3.84
N VAL A 88 2.11 -2.67 3.60
CA VAL A 88 0.99 -1.74 3.45
C VAL A 88 0.76 -1.52 1.96
N GLN A 89 -0.25 -2.19 1.41
CA GLN A 89 -0.69 -1.98 0.03
C GLN A 89 -1.65 -0.78 -0.02
N ILE A 90 -1.35 0.20 -0.87
CA ILE A 90 -2.06 1.47 -0.94
C ILE A 90 -2.75 1.57 -2.29
N ILE A 91 -4.05 1.81 -2.25
CA ILE A 91 -4.90 2.00 -3.43
C ILE A 91 -5.56 3.39 -3.41
N ASP A 92 -6.01 3.88 -4.56
CA ASP A 92 -6.93 5.03 -4.64
C ASP A 92 -8.37 4.51 -4.57
N ALA A 93 -9.00 4.57 -3.39
CA ALA A 93 -10.33 4.03 -3.16
C ALA A 93 -11.37 4.60 -4.12
N ALA A 94 -11.20 5.86 -4.56
CA ALA A 94 -12.15 6.54 -5.44
C ALA A 94 -12.04 6.14 -6.91
N SER A 95 -10.99 5.41 -7.31
CA SER A 95 -10.82 4.96 -8.70
C SER A 95 -10.51 3.47 -8.84
N PHE A 96 -10.31 2.75 -7.73
CA PHE A 96 -9.95 1.34 -7.76
C PHE A 96 -10.99 0.50 -8.51
N LEU A 97 -12.28 0.65 -8.17
CA LEU A 97 -13.37 -0.10 -8.79
C LEU A 97 -13.48 0.17 -10.29
N ASP A 98 -13.50 1.45 -10.70
CA ASP A 98 -13.53 1.83 -12.12
C ASP A 98 -12.35 1.26 -12.92
N ILE A 99 -11.17 1.16 -12.29
CA ILE A 99 -9.99 0.59 -12.93
C ILE A 99 -10.14 -0.93 -12.98
N ALA A 100 -10.58 -1.58 -11.91
CA ALA A 100 -10.83 -3.01 -11.90
C ALA A 100 -11.79 -3.43 -13.01
N ASP A 101 -12.93 -2.75 -13.14
CA ASP A 101 -13.93 -3.01 -14.18
C ASP A 101 -13.36 -2.88 -15.60
N ARG A 102 -12.49 -1.90 -15.83
CA ARG A 102 -11.88 -1.68 -17.16
C ARG A 102 -10.89 -2.76 -17.56
N TRP A 103 -10.17 -3.34 -16.60
CA TRP A 103 -9.24 -4.43 -16.86
C TRP A 103 -10.00 -5.74 -17.06
N GLU A 104 -11.01 -6.00 -16.22
CA GLU A 104 -11.88 -7.16 -16.35
C GLU A 104 -12.63 -7.16 -17.70
N GLY A 105 -13.10 -5.99 -18.16
CA GLY A 105 -13.69 -5.84 -19.50
C GLY A 105 -12.74 -6.13 -20.66
N ARG A 106 -11.42 -6.24 -20.41
CA ARG A 106 -10.40 -6.68 -21.36
C ARG A 106 -9.98 -8.14 -21.14
N GLY A 107 -10.56 -8.83 -20.17
CA GLY A 107 -10.17 -10.18 -19.76
C GLY A 107 -8.85 -10.23 -19.01
N GLU A 108 -8.43 -9.13 -18.38
CA GLU A 108 -7.17 -9.02 -17.62
C GLU A 108 -7.45 -8.74 -16.14
N VAL A 109 -6.60 -9.23 -15.25
CA VAL A 109 -6.66 -8.90 -13.81
C VAL A 109 -5.83 -7.64 -13.55
N PRO A 110 -6.34 -6.64 -12.81
CA PRO A 110 -5.53 -5.51 -12.37
C PRO A 110 -4.35 -5.99 -11.52
N PHE A 111 -3.15 -5.51 -11.80
CA PHE A 111 -1.97 -5.81 -10.98
C PHE A 111 -2.12 -5.43 -9.48
N GLU A 112 -3.03 -4.51 -9.13
CA GLU A 112 -3.36 -4.27 -7.71
C GLU A 112 -3.96 -5.50 -7.02
N ILE A 113 -4.79 -6.28 -7.71
CA ILE A 113 -5.40 -7.50 -7.18
C ILE A 113 -4.35 -8.61 -7.15
N GLU A 114 -3.60 -8.81 -8.25
CA GLU A 114 -2.51 -9.80 -8.32
C GLU A 114 -1.46 -9.58 -7.22
N LEU A 115 -1.08 -8.32 -6.97
CA LEU A 115 -0.13 -7.98 -5.91
C LEU A 115 -0.68 -8.31 -4.52
N TRP A 116 -1.97 -8.07 -4.28
CA TRP A 116 -2.59 -8.38 -2.99
C TRP A 116 -2.56 -9.88 -2.70
N GLU A 117 -2.94 -10.68 -3.68
CA GLU A 117 -2.88 -12.14 -3.62
C GLU A 117 -1.44 -12.63 -3.42
N PHE A 118 -0.51 -12.15 -4.24
CA PHE A 118 0.92 -12.48 -4.14
C PHE A 118 1.49 -12.22 -2.74
N LEU A 119 1.25 -11.04 -2.16
CA LEU A 119 1.76 -10.71 -0.83
C LEU A 119 1.18 -11.64 0.26
N LYS A 120 -0.09 -12.05 0.12
CA LYS A 120 -0.73 -12.99 1.03
C LYS A 120 -0.19 -14.41 0.87
N ASP A 121 0.02 -14.88 -0.36
CA ASP A 121 0.55 -16.20 -0.67
C ASP A 121 2.00 -16.36 -0.20
N MET A 122 2.76 -15.27 -0.19
CA MET A 122 4.08 -15.20 0.45
C MET A 122 4.05 -15.34 1.98
N GLY A 123 2.87 -15.30 2.60
CA GLY A 123 2.71 -15.32 4.06
C GLY A 123 3.08 -14.01 4.75
N LEU A 124 3.14 -12.89 4.02
CA LEU A 124 3.36 -11.58 4.63
C LEU A 124 2.09 -11.12 5.37
N ASP A 125 2.27 -10.36 6.45
CA ASP A 125 1.16 -9.61 7.06
C ASP A 125 0.86 -8.39 6.21
N VAL A 126 -0.28 -8.40 5.50
CA VAL A 126 -0.65 -7.38 4.51
C VAL A 126 -1.83 -6.56 5.01
N VAL A 127 -1.73 -5.25 4.86
CA VAL A 127 -2.77 -4.29 5.22
C VAL A 127 -3.11 -3.42 4.01
N LEU A 128 -4.40 -3.27 3.74
CA LEU A 128 -4.92 -2.40 2.70
C LEU A 128 -5.12 -0.99 3.25
N ALA A 129 -4.34 -0.04 2.77
CA ALA A 129 -4.57 1.39 2.96
C ALA A 129 -5.42 1.93 1.79
N ALA A 130 -6.75 1.89 1.95
CA ALA A 130 -7.69 2.46 0.99
C ALA A 130 -7.66 4.00 1.10
N ASN A 131 -6.81 4.63 0.30
CA ASN A 131 -6.52 6.06 0.41
C ASN A 131 -7.47 6.91 -0.43
N LYS A 132 -7.50 8.22 -0.13
CA LYS A 132 -8.34 9.24 -0.78
C LYS A 132 -9.83 9.04 -0.57
N ILE A 133 -10.23 8.50 0.58
CA ILE A 133 -11.65 8.39 0.95
C ILE A 133 -12.37 9.74 0.98
N ASP A 134 -11.63 10.85 1.11
CA ASP A 134 -12.16 12.22 1.04
C ASP A 134 -12.73 12.58 -0.35
N ARG A 135 -12.49 11.74 -1.37
CA ARG A 135 -13.09 11.86 -2.71
C ARG A 135 -14.38 11.07 -2.87
N ILE A 136 -14.74 10.24 -1.88
CA ILE A 136 -15.98 9.46 -1.85
C ILE A 136 -16.92 10.14 -0.86
N THR A 137 -18.20 10.27 -1.23
CA THR A 137 -19.20 10.85 -0.31
C THR A 137 -19.33 9.98 0.94
N LYS A 138 -19.61 10.58 2.11
CA LYS A 138 -19.77 9.80 3.35
C LYS A 138 -20.86 8.73 3.25
N LEU A 139 -21.90 8.99 2.46
CA LEU A 139 -23.01 8.05 2.25
C LEU A 139 -22.57 6.81 1.47
N ASP A 140 -21.61 6.96 0.55
CA ASP A 140 -21.16 5.89 -0.34
C ASP A 140 -19.90 5.17 0.15
N GLN A 141 -19.25 5.66 1.22
CA GLN A 141 -17.97 5.13 1.70
C GLN A 141 -18.05 3.66 2.10
N ASP A 142 -19.03 3.27 2.92
CA ASP A 142 -19.15 1.88 3.36
C ASP A 142 -19.40 0.94 2.19
N LYS A 143 -20.30 1.31 1.28
CA LYS A 143 -20.57 0.54 0.05
C LYS A 143 -19.33 0.42 -0.84
N ALA A 144 -18.58 1.51 -1.02
CA ALA A 144 -17.35 1.47 -1.82
C ALA A 144 -16.30 0.56 -1.18
N MET A 145 -16.17 0.61 0.16
CA MET A 145 -15.25 -0.25 0.90
C MET A 145 -15.66 -1.73 0.85
N ASP A 146 -16.95 -2.04 0.93
CA ASP A 146 -17.47 -3.40 0.76
C ASP A 146 -17.10 -3.96 -0.62
N LEU A 147 -17.36 -3.21 -1.68
CA LEU A 147 -17.01 -3.61 -3.05
C LEU A 147 -15.50 -3.75 -3.25
N ILE A 148 -14.69 -2.86 -2.66
CA ILE A 148 -13.22 -2.98 -2.70
C ILE A 148 -12.78 -4.28 -2.00
N CYS A 149 -13.37 -4.61 -0.84
CA CYS A 149 -13.06 -5.83 -0.11
C CYS A 149 -13.44 -7.07 -0.93
N GLU A 150 -14.62 -7.10 -1.53
CA GLU A 150 -15.06 -8.21 -2.38
C GLU A 150 -14.09 -8.46 -3.54
N ARG A 151 -13.58 -7.39 -4.19
CA ARG A 151 -12.58 -7.49 -5.26
C ARG A 151 -11.21 -8.02 -4.81
N LEU A 152 -10.98 -8.09 -3.50
CA LEU A 152 -9.75 -8.58 -2.87
C LEU A 152 -10.01 -9.85 -2.06
N ASP A 153 -11.09 -10.56 -2.40
CA ASP A 153 -11.57 -11.80 -1.77
C ASP A 153 -11.81 -11.69 -0.26
N MET A 154 -12.29 -10.52 0.18
CA MET A 154 -12.73 -10.27 1.54
C MET A 154 -14.24 -10.05 1.56
N LEU A 155 -14.98 -10.90 2.29
CA LEU A 155 -16.43 -10.81 2.38
C LEU A 155 -16.88 -9.48 3.03
N PRO A 156 -18.02 -8.90 2.61
CA PRO A 156 -18.62 -7.77 3.31
C PRO A 156 -19.28 -8.20 4.64
N PRO A 157 -19.52 -7.27 5.59
CA PRO A 157 -19.15 -5.85 5.51
C PRO A 157 -17.66 -5.65 5.77
N TRP A 158 -17.06 -4.63 5.16
CA TRP A 158 -15.64 -4.29 5.29
C TRP A 158 -15.22 -4.07 6.76
N THR A 159 -16.16 -3.67 7.61
CA THR A 159 -15.96 -3.36 9.03
C THR A 159 -15.49 -4.57 9.86
N GLN A 160 -15.70 -5.81 9.40
CA GLN A 160 -15.12 -6.99 10.04
C GLN A 160 -13.59 -7.09 9.84
N TRP A 161 -13.06 -6.39 8.84
CA TRP A 161 -11.65 -6.39 8.47
C TRP A 161 -10.90 -5.16 9.00
N THR A 162 -11.34 -4.52 10.09
CA THR A 162 -10.69 -3.28 10.61
C THR A 162 -9.25 -3.47 11.10
N ASP A 163 -8.79 -4.70 11.24
CA ASP A 163 -7.39 -5.06 11.50
C ASP A 163 -6.53 -5.19 10.24
N VAL A 164 -7.14 -5.18 9.05
CA VAL A 164 -6.51 -5.43 7.75
C VAL A 164 -6.81 -4.30 6.75
N VAL A 165 -7.95 -3.62 6.87
CA VAL A 165 -8.43 -2.59 5.95
C VAL A 165 -8.51 -1.26 6.68
N ALA A 166 -7.78 -0.28 6.15
CA ALA A 166 -7.69 1.07 6.67
C ALA A 166 -8.15 2.11 5.62
N PRO A 167 -9.41 2.55 5.67
CA PRO A 167 -9.87 3.71 4.93
C PRO A 167 -9.16 4.96 5.47
N ILE A 168 -8.45 5.70 4.60
CA ILE A 168 -7.65 6.87 5.01
C ILE A 168 -7.72 8.02 4.00
N SER A 169 -7.38 9.22 4.48
CA SER A 169 -7.01 10.35 3.63
C SER A 169 -5.66 10.91 4.05
N ALA A 170 -4.60 10.45 3.38
CA ALA A 170 -3.25 10.97 3.60
C ALA A 170 -3.16 12.47 3.32
N LYS A 171 -3.93 13.00 2.36
CA LYS A 171 -3.98 14.43 2.04
C LYS A 171 -4.55 15.27 3.19
N ARG A 172 -5.48 14.71 3.96
CA ARG A 172 -6.14 15.38 5.10
C ARG A 172 -5.50 15.04 6.44
N GLY A 173 -4.41 14.26 6.46
CA GLY A 173 -3.80 13.76 7.70
C GLY A 173 -4.67 12.72 8.44
N GLN A 174 -5.75 12.25 7.82
CA GLN A 174 -6.68 11.28 8.42
C GLN A 174 -6.15 9.87 8.17
N VAL A 175 -5.17 9.45 8.96
CA VAL A 175 -4.49 8.15 8.82
C VAL A 175 -4.60 7.26 10.07
N ASP A 176 -5.47 7.64 11.01
CA ASP A 176 -5.62 6.95 12.30
C ASP A 176 -5.97 5.46 12.20
N PRO A 177 -6.86 5.01 11.28
CA PRO A 177 -7.11 3.58 11.11
C PRO A 177 -5.83 2.80 10.80
N LEU A 178 -5.00 3.31 9.88
CA LEU A 178 -3.73 2.67 9.54
C LEU A 178 -2.72 2.75 10.70
N ARG A 179 -2.62 3.90 11.39
CA ARG A 179 -1.73 4.04 12.56
C ARG A 179 -2.09 3.04 13.66
N ARG A 180 -3.39 2.77 13.87
CA ARG A 180 -3.86 1.78 14.85
C ARG A 180 -3.39 0.37 14.49
N ILE A 181 -3.54 -0.04 13.24
CA ILE A 181 -3.10 -1.36 12.77
C ILE A 181 -1.58 -1.49 12.92
N ILE A 182 -0.82 -0.50 12.42
CA ILE A 182 0.65 -0.45 12.56
C ILE A 182 1.05 -0.54 14.04
N GLY A 183 0.41 0.25 14.91
CA GLY A 183 0.70 0.26 16.34
C GLY A 183 0.51 -1.11 16.98
N ARG A 184 -0.57 -1.82 16.65
CA ARG A 184 -0.82 -3.20 17.13
C ARG A 184 0.30 -4.16 16.69
N ARG A 185 0.75 -4.10 15.44
CA ARG A 185 1.84 -4.96 14.92
C ARG A 185 3.20 -4.64 15.51
N LEU A 186 3.45 -3.36 15.80
CA LEU A 186 4.67 -2.95 16.51
C LEU A 186 4.66 -3.44 17.96
N SER A 187 3.53 -3.35 18.66
CA SER A 187 3.40 -3.83 20.03
C SER A 187 3.46 -5.34 20.17
N SER A 188 3.17 -6.11 19.11
CA SER A 188 3.32 -7.57 19.11
C SER A 188 4.76 -8.05 18.88
N LEU A 189 5.69 -7.15 18.54
CA LEU A 189 7.10 -7.52 18.49
C LEU A 189 7.58 -7.86 19.90
N PRO A 190 8.30 -8.99 20.08
CA PRO A 190 8.90 -9.29 21.37
C PRO A 190 9.80 -8.12 21.78
N SER A 191 9.54 -7.57 22.97
CA SER A 191 10.38 -6.55 23.56
C SER A 191 11.79 -7.11 23.68
N VAL A 192 12.74 -6.54 22.93
CA VAL A 192 14.17 -6.81 23.08
C VAL A 192 14.54 -6.29 24.46
N THR A 193 14.40 -7.14 25.46
CA THR A 193 14.89 -6.90 26.80
C THR A 193 16.37 -7.27 26.78
N GLY A 194 17.19 -6.24 27.00
CA GLY A 194 18.62 -6.21 27.35
C GLY A 194 19.47 -7.45 27.11
#